data_AF-A0A5N7MR01-F1
#
_entry.id   AF-A0A5N7MR01-F1
#
_cell.length_a   1.000
_cell.length_b   1.000
_cell.length_c   1.000
_cell.angle_alpha   90.00
_cell.angle_beta   90.00
_cell.angle_gamma   90.00
#
_symmetry.space_group_name_H-M   'P 1'
#
loop_
_entity.id
_entity.type
_entity.pdbx_description
1 polymer ?
#
loop_
_entity_poly.entity_id
_entity_poly.type
_entity_poly.pdbx_seq_one_letter_code
_entity_poly.pdbx_strand_id
1 'polypeptide(L)'
;MDSFDHILNWKLKRGSHTFPGQDGGTCINEAAIVAAGFVYQPVRSVHDMPQCFSRPICALAMQLNDEASDEERQQLLPFVLRLACADTLEVERKREAYIAARMRWRLSFQKRLEILTGALLIGRRADELAPEEVRTRMAGVRQCAAAPTSVDEHPLISSFQGWFVGIF
;
A
#
# COMPACT_ATOMS: atom_id res chain seq x y z
N MET A 1 -19.77 17.12 0.40
CA MET A 1 -18.86 16.14 -0.24
C MET A 1 -17.85 15.65 0.80
N ASP A 2 -18.23 15.65 2.08
CA ASP A 2 -17.28 15.73 3.21
C ASP A 2 -16.87 14.33 3.70
N SER A 3 -17.37 13.29 3.02
CA SER A 3 -17.22 11.88 3.42
C SER A 3 -15.84 11.29 3.09
N PHE A 4 -14.99 11.97 2.30
CA PHE A 4 -13.69 11.43 1.87
C PHE A 4 -12.49 12.31 2.21
N ASP A 5 -12.70 13.53 2.71
CA ASP A 5 -11.61 14.50 2.96
C ASP A 5 -10.58 13.99 3.98
N HIS A 6 -11.02 13.19 4.95
CA HIS A 6 -10.14 12.57 5.95
C HIS A 6 -9.23 11.47 5.35
N ILE A 7 -9.66 10.80 4.28
CA ILE A 7 -8.85 9.82 3.55
C ILE A 7 -7.87 10.52 2.61
N LEU A 8 -8.32 11.56 1.91
CA LEU A 8 -7.50 12.32 0.97
C LEU A 8 -6.35 13.08 1.64
N ASN A 9 -6.52 13.45 2.91
CA ASN A 9 -5.51 14.17 3.69
C ASN A 9 -4.83 13.29 4.76
N TRP A 10 -4.97 11.96 4.65
CA TRP A 10 -4.42 11.03 5.63
C TRP A 10 -2.90 11.18 5.75
N LYS A 11 -2.40 11.41 6.97
CA LYS A 11 -0.97 11.42 7.29
C LYS A 11 -0.62 10.28 8.21
N LEU A 12 0.46 9.58 7.88
CA LEU A 12 1.02 8.55 8.75
C LEU A 12 1.75 9.20 9.91
N LYS A 13 1.54 8.67 11.12
CA LYS A 13 2.22 9.10 12.33
C LYS A 13 2.96 7.94 12.98
N ARG A 14 3.91 8.29 13.85
CA ARG A 14 4.64 7.30 14.65
C ARG A 14 3.63 6.51 15.51
N GLY A 15 3.92 5.23 15.76
CA GLY A 15 3.03 4.27 16.40
C GLY A 15 2.40 4.64 17.76
N SER A 16 1.60 3.70 18.26
CA SER A 16 0.49 3.90 19.21
C SER A 16 0.88 4.43 20.59
N HIS A 17 0.84 5.75 20.79
CA HIS A 17 0.60 6.33 22.11
C HIS A 17 -0.22 7.64 21.94
N THR A 18 -1.33 7.73 22.67
CA THR A 18 -2.05 8.97 23.04
C THR A 18 -3.12 9.61 22.15
N PHE A 19 -3.43 9.22 20.91
CA PHE A 19 -4.54 9.88 20.19
C PHE A 19 -5.21 9.02 19.10
N PRO A 20 -6.39 8.42 19.34
CA PRO A 20 -7.17 7.76 18.30
C PRO A 20 -8.38 8.64 17.94
N GLY A 21 -8.41 9.13 16.71
CA GLY A 21 -9.58 9.74 16.12
C GLY A 21 -9.53 9.56 14.60
N GLN A 22 -10.69 9.55 13.95
CA GLN A 22 -10.82 9.41 12.50
C GLN A 22 -10.04 10.50 11.71
N ASP A 23 -9.67 11.58 12.41
CA ASP A 23 -9.08 12.79 11.82
C ASP A 23 -7.60 13.05 12.19
N GLY A 24 -6.85 12.08 12.75
CA GLY A 24 -5.46 12.42 13.11
C GLY A 24 -4.55 11.31 13.60
N GLY A 25 -3.88 10.63 12.66
CA GLY A 25 -2.52 10.14 12.86
C GLY A 25 -2.38 8.70 13.29
N THR A 26 -2.78 7.78 12.43
CA THR A 26 -2.56 6.35 12.65
C THR A 26 -1.18 5.92 12.16
N CYS A 27 -0.67 4.82 12.69
CA CYS A 27 0.48 4.15 12.08
C CYS A 27 0.08 3.54 10.72
N ILE A 28 1.06 3.13 9.91
CA ILE A 28 0.79 2.50 8.61
C ILE A 28 -0.11 1.25 8.71
N ASN A 29 0.03 0.43 9.74
CA ASN A 29 -0.74 -0.80 9.88
C ASN A 29 -2.20 -0.52 10.24
N GLU A 30 -2.44 0.46 11.11
CA GLU A 30 -3.78 0.94 11.44
C GLU A 30 -4.46 1.61 10.23
N ALA A 31 -3.70 2.40 9.46
CA ALA A 31 -4.18 2.97 8.20
C ALA A 31 -4.60 1.85 7.23
N ALA A 32 -3.81 0.79 7.16
CA ALA A 32 -4.10 -0.34 6.27
C ALA A 32 -5.33 -1.14 6.70
N ILE A 33 -5.60 -1.27 8.01
CA ILE A 33 -6.84 -1.85 8.54
C ILE A 33 -8.05 -1.06 8.03
N VAL A 34 -8.04 0.26 8.23
CA VAL A 34 -9.14 1.13 7.80
C VAL A 34 -9.29 1.12 6.28
N ALA A 35 -8.18 1.25 5.55
CA ALA A 35 -8.19 1.27 4.09
C ALA A 35 -8.66 -0.06 3.47
N ALA A 36 -8.47 -1.19 4.16
CA ALA A 36 -9.00 -2.49 3.76
C ALA A 36 -10.48 -2.70 4.18
N GLY A 37 -11.13 -1.69 4.77
CA GLY A 37 -12.55 -1.72 5.15
C GLY A 37 -12.84 -2.35 6.52
N PHE A 38 -11.81 -2.62 7.34
CA PHE A 38 -12.01 -3.08 8.71
C PHE A 38 -12.27 -1.91 9.66
N VAL A 39 -12.94 -2.20 10.77
CA VAL A 39 -13.08 -1.24 11.88
C VAL A 39 -11.69 -0.90 12.42
N TYR A 40 -11.44 0.39 12.63
CA TYR A 40 -10.21 0.86 13.27
C TYR A 40 -9.96 0.11 14.57
N GLN A 41 -8.72 -0.35 14.75
CA GLN A 41 -8.23 -0.90 16.00
C GLN A 41 -6.75 -0.51 16.19
N PRO A 42 -6.30 -0.28 17.42
CA PRO A 42 -4.88 -0.05 17.69
C PRO A 42 -4.07 -1.32 17.39
N VAL A 43 -2.92 -1.17 16.75
CA VAL A 43 -2.04 -2.30 16.41
C VAL A 43 -0.76 -2.22 17.23
N ARG A 44 -0.65 -3.06 18.27
CA ARG A 44 0.57 -3.17 19.10
C ARG A 44 1.50 -4.26 18.60
N SER A 45 0.93 -5.27 17.97
CA SER A 45 1.64 -6.38 17.36
C SER A 45 1.05 -6.67 15.99
N VAL A 46 1.89 -7.08 15.04
CA VAL A 46 1.39 -7.56 13.75
C VAL A 46 0.48 -8.76 13.89
N HIS A 47 0.51 -9.48 15.01
CA HIS A 47 -0.38 -10.61 15.28
C HIS A 47 -1.83 -10.17 15.59
N ASP A 48 -2.05 -8.90 15.91
CA ASP A 48 -3.38 -8.33 16.16
C ASP A 48 -4.16 -8.06 14.85
N MET A 49 -3.46 -8.02 13.71
CA MET A 49 -4.07 -7.65 12.43
C MET A 49 -4.93 -8.80 11.84
N PRO A 50 -5.93 -8.48 10.98
CA PRO A 50 -6.73 -9.50 10.30
C PRO A 50 -5.89 -10.50 9.48
N GLN A 51 -6.42 -11.70 9.23
CA GLN A 51 -5.67 -12.78 8.58
C GLN A 51 -5.23 -12.47 7.14
N CYS A 52 -5.90 -11.55 6.44
CA CYS A 52 -5.52 -11.13 5.09
C CYS A 52 -4.26 -10.26 5.04
N PHE A 53 -3.69 -9.86 6.18
CA PHE A 53 -2.47 -9.05 6.24
C PHE A 53 -1.22 -9.92 6.36
N SER A 54 -0.24 -9.66 5.50
CA SER A 54 1.03 -10.38 5.53
C SER A 54 1.84 -9.97 6.76
N ARG A 55 2.10 -10.92 7.67
CA ARG A 55 2.85 -10.67 8.92
C ARG A 55 4.26 -10.12 8.67
N PRO A 56 5.11 -10.74 7.83
CA PRO A 56 6.45 -10.20 7.55
C PRO A 56 6.43 -8.81 6.91
N ILE A 57 5.48 -8.54 6.01
CA ILE A 57 5.35 -7.22 5.36
C ILE A 57 4.90 -6.17 6.39
N CYS A 58 3.86 -6.48 7.17
CA CYS A 58 3.35 -5.57 8.20
C CYS A 58 4.37 -5.31 9.32
N ALA A 59 5.25 -6.27 9.60
CA ALA A 59 6.30 -6.12 10.62
C ALA A 59 7.36 -5.14 10.16
N LEU A 60 7.85 -5.30 8.93
CA LEU A 60 8.79 -4.36 8.34
C LEU A 60 8.18 -2.96 8.16
N ALA A 61 6.91 -2.89 7.73
CA ALA A 61 6.20 -1.62 7.58
C ALA A 61 6.05 -0.89 8.93
N MET A 62 5.68 -1.60 10.00
CA MET A 62 5.59 -1.03 11.35
C MET A 62 6.95 -0.50 11.83
N GLN A 63 8.02 -1.29 11.66
CA GLN A 63 9.36 -0.87 12.01
C GLN A 63 9.77 0.40 11.24
N LEU A 64 9.54 0.43 9.93
CA LEU A 64 9.82 1.60 9.09
C LEU A 64 9.04 2.84 9.54
N ASN A 65 7.76 2.67 9.88
CA ASN A 65 6.90 3.75 10.35
C ASN A 65 7.44 4.37 11.65
N ASP A 66 7.90 3.53 12.57
CA ASP A 66 8.30 3.95 13.91
C ASP A 66 9.72 4.54 13.99
N GLU A 67 10.60 4.15 13.06
CA GLU A 67 11.97 4.65 12.93
C GLU A 67 12.10 5.90 12.02
N ALA A 68 11.12 6.17 11.16
CA ALA A 68 11.17 7.26 10.18
C ALA A 68 10.97 8.66 10.78
N SER A 69 11.56 9.68 10.14
CA SER A 69 11.16 11.08 10.34
C SER A 69 9.71 11.32 9.90
N ASP A 70 9.13 12.46 10.24
CA ASP A 70 7.76 12.79 9.84
C ASP A 70 7.57 12.86 8.32
N GLU A 71 8.59 13.34 7.61
CA GLU A 71 8.65 13.44 6.15
C GLU A 71 8.86 12.07 5.50
N GLU A 72 9.84 11.30 5.99
CA GLU A 72 10.13 9.95 5.50
C GLU A 72 8.91 9.05 5.65
N ARG A 73 8.19 9.15 6.76
CA ARG A 73 7.02 8.32 7.03
C ARG A 73 5.92 8.48 6.00
N GLN A 74 5.76 9.65 5.38
CA GLN A 74 4.73 9.85 4.36
C GLN A 74 5.05 9.05 3.08
N GLN A 75 6.30 8.65 2.86
CA GLN A 75 6.68 7.79 1.74
C GLN A 75 6.14 6.36 1.88
N LEU A 76 5.60 6.00 3.05
CA LEU A 76 4.93 4.72 3.28
C LEU A 76 3.46 4.71 2.85
N LEU A 77 2.85 5.87 2.56
CA LEU A 77 1.45 5.96 2.13
C LEU A 77 1.10 5.06 0.93
N PRO A 78 1.94 4.96 -0.14
CA PRO A 78 1.68 4.06 -1.27
C PRO A 78 1.60 2.57 -0.91
N PHE A 79 2.04 2.18 0.28
CA PHE A 79 2.08 0.79 0.73
C PHE A 79 0.85 0.41 1.57
N VAL A 80 0.05 1.37 2.02
CA VAL A 80 -1.12 1.15 2.91
C VAL A 80 -2.05 0.07 2.33
N LEU A 81 -2.46 0.21 1.07
CA LEU A 81 -3.34 -0.77 0.41
C LEU A 81 -2.64 -2.09 0.04
N ARG A 82 -1.31 -2.14 0.13
CA ARG A 82 -0.50 -3.32 -0.23
C ARG A 82 -0.20 -4.22 0.96
N LEU A 83 -0.54 -3.83 2.19
CA LEU A 83 -0.29 -4.64 3.39
C LEU A 83 -1.24 -5.83 3.52
N ALA A 84 -2.47 -5.71 3.01
CA ALA A 84 -3.48 -6.76 2.94
C ALA A 84 -3.17 -7.77 1.81
N CYS A 85 -1.97 -8.36 1.85
CA CYS A 85 -1.44 -9.24 0.81
C CYS A 85 -0.99 -10.61 1.32
N ALA A 86 -1.58 -11.10 2.41
CA ALA A 86 -1.25 -12.43 2.94
C ALA A 86 -1.41 -13.51 1.85
N ASP A 87 -0.44 -14.41 1.82
CA ASP A 87 -0.37 -15.50 0.87
C ASP A 87 -0.19 -16.84 1.60
N THR A 88 0.15 -17.89 0.88
CA THR A 88 0.48 -19.20 1.44
C THR A 88 1.64 -19.10 2.45
N LEU A 89 1.67 -20.01 3.41
CA LEU A 89 2.73 -20.08 4.43
C LEU A 89 4.14 -20.15 3.82
N GLU A 90 4.29 -20.80 2.66
CA GLU A 90 5.56 -20.88 1.95
C GLU A 90 6.00 -19.49 1.43
N VAL A 91 5.08 -18.72 0.87
CA VAL A 91 5.35 -17.36 0.40
C VAL A 91 5.68 -16.43 1.58
N GLU A 92 4.93 -16.53 2.68
CA GLU A 92 5.21 -15.71 3.87
C GLU A 92 6.60 -16.01 4.45
N ARG A 93 7.00 -17.29 4.51
CA ARG A 93 8.37 -17.68 4.91
C ARG A 93 9.44 -17.15 3.95
N LYS A 94 9.18 -17.16 2.63
CA LYS A 94 10.08 -16.58 1.64
C LYS A 94 10.25 -15.08 1.81
N ARG A 95 9.16 -14.36 2.09
CA ARG A 95 9.19 -12.91 2.41
C ARG A 95 10.01 -12.64 3.66
N GLU A 96 9.77 -13.40 4.73
CA GLU A 96 10.52 -13.29 5.98
C GLU A 96 12.01 -13.53 5.77
N ALA A 97 12.39 -14.62 5.09
CA ALA A 97 13.78 -14.92 4.78
C ALA A 97 14.43 -13.86 3.88
N TYR A 98 13.69 -13.33 2.89
CA TYR A 98 14.16 -12.26 2.02
C TYR A 98 14.50 -10.99 2.81
N ILE A 99 13.59 -10.59 3.71
CA ILE A 99 13.74 -9.42 4.58
C ILE A 99 14.93 -9.64 5.52
N ALA A 100 14.95 -10.75 6.25
CA ALA A 100 16.01 -11.05 7.23
C ALA A 100 17.41 -11.07 6.59
N ALA A 101 17.56 -11.62 5.38
CA ALA A 101 18.84 -11.67 4.68
C ALA A 101 19.36 -10.29 4.23
N ARG A 102 18.48 -9.29 4.11
CA ARG A 102 18.81 -7.96 3.56
C ARG A 102 18.79 -6.85 4.62
N MET A 103 18.03 -7.04 5.69
CA MET A 103 17.99 -6.11 6.81
C MET A 103 19.29 -6.19 7.61
N ARG A 104 20.21 -5.27 7.30
CA ARG A 104 21.49 -5.08 8.01
C ARG A 104 21.40 -3.91 8.98
N TRP A 105 22.33 -3.84 9.92
CA TRP A 105 22.43 -2.70 10.82
C TRP A 105 22.74 -1.40 10.05
N ARG A 106 22.10 -0.30 10.44
CA ARG A 106 22.30 1.06 9.89
C ARG A 106 21.99 1.26 8.40
N LEU A 107 20.98 0.57 7.87
CA LEU A 107 20.46 0.91 6.54
C LEU A 107 19.74 2.26 6.57
N SER A 108 19.87 3.03 5.48
CA SER A 108 19.07 4.23 5.28
C SER A 108 17.59 3.87 5.13
N PHE A 109 16.70 4.83 5.41
CA PHE A 109 15.27 4.65 5.20
C PHE A 109 14.95 4.17 3.77
N GLN A 110 15.57 4.80 2.76
CA GLN A 110 15.37 4.43 1.36
C GLN A 110 15.75 2.97 1.06
N LYS A 111 16.86 2.48 1.61
CA LYS A 111 17.26 1.07 1.42
C LYS A 111 16.30 0.09 2.10
N ARG A 112 15.76 0.44 3.25
CA ARG A 112 14.73 -0.38 3.90
C ARG A 112 13.40 -0.33 3.13
N LEU A 113 13.06 0.79 2.50
CA LEU A 113 11.90 0.92 1.62
C LEU A 113 12.03 0.07 0.34
N GLU A 114 13.23 0.00 -0.24
CA GLU A 114 13.54 -0.91 -1.34
C GLU A 114 13.35 -2.38 -0.93
N ILE A 115 13.75 -2.75 0.29
CA ILE A 115 13.54 -4.10 0.83
C ILE A 115 12.04 -4.39 0.98
N LEU A 116 11.25 -3.45 1.50
CA LEU A 116 9.78 -3.59 1.59
C LEU A 116 9.16 -3.81 0.19
N THR A 117 9.59 -3.02 -0.78
CA THR A 117 9.14 -3.13 -2.18
C THR A 117 9.50 -4.51 -2.76
N GLY A 118 10.73 -4.96 -2.54
CA GLY A 118 11.20 -6.27 -3.01
C GLY A 118 10.46 -7.44 -2.36
N ALA A 119 10.14 -7.35 -1.08
CA ALA A 119 9.37 -8.37 -0.37
C ALA A 119 7.93 -8.46 -0.91
N LEU A 120 7.32 -7.33 -1.27
CA LEU A 120 5.99 -7.28 -1.89
C LEU A 120 5.94 -7.90 -3.29
N LEU A 121 7.09 -8.06 -3.97
CA LEU A 121 7.18 -8.72 -5.27
C LEU A 121 7.20 -10.25 -5.18
N ILE A 122 7.31 -10.80 -3.96
CA ILE A 122 7.28 -12.25 -3.69
C ILE A 122 5.83 -12.65 -3.42
N GLY A 123 5.30 -13.63 -4.17
CA GLY A 123 3.94 -14.14 -4.03
C GLY A 123 3.11 -13.96 -5.30
N ARG A 124 1.78 -14.07 -5.17
CA ARG A 124 0.85 -13.88 -6.29
C ARG A 124 1.03 -12.51 -6.94
N ARG A 125 1.11 -12.51 -8.27
CA ARG A 125 1.04 -11.31 -9.10
C ARG A 125 -0.27 -11.36 -9.89
N ALA A 126 -0.86 -10.21 -10.17
CA ALA A 126 -1.88 -10.14 -11.21
C ALA A 126 -1.17 -10.46 -12.54
N ASP A 127 -1.81 -11.26 -13.38
CA ASP A 127 -1.31 -11.48 -14.73
C ASP A 127 -1.24 -10.14 -15.46
N GLU A 128 -0.13 -9.90 -16.14
CA GLU A 128 0.03 -8.71 -16.96
C GLU A 128 -0.87 -8.86 -18.19
N LEU A 129 -2.03 -8.22 -18.17
CA LEU A 129 -2.94 -8.23 -19.31
C LEU A 129 -2.27 -7.47 -20.46
N ALA A 130 -2.21 -8.12 -21.64
CA ALA A 130 -1.69 -7.46 -22.83
C ALA A 130 -2.49 -6.17 -23.11
N PRO A 131 -1.85 -5.08 -23.58
CA PRO A 131 -2.54 -3.81 -23.84
C PRO A 131 -3.80 -3.94 -24.72
N GLU A 132 -3.78 -4.86 -25.69
CA GLU A 132 -4.92 -5.13 -26.57
C GLU A 132 -6.09 -5.79 -25.83
N GLU A 133 -5.82 -6.64 -24.85
CA GLU A 133 -6.86 -7.26 -24.02
C GLU A 133 -7.53 -6.22 -23.12
N VAL A 134 -6.74 -5.31 -22.53
CA VAL A 134 -7.26 -4.17 -21.76
C VAL A 134 -8.14 -3.29 -22.64
N ARG A 135 -7.68 -2.91 -23.84
CA ARG A 135 -8.47 -2.10 -24.80
C ARG A 135 -9.78 -2.79 -25.17
N THR A 136 -9.74 -4.09 -25.44
CA THR A 136 -10.93 -4.86 -25.83
C THR A 136 -11.96 -4.90 -24.70
N ARG A 137 -11.52 -5.16 -23.46
CA ARG A 137 -12.40 -5.13 -22.28
C ARG A 137 -12.99 -3.74 -22.05
N MET A 138 -12.18 -2.68 -22.16
CA MET A 138 -12.63 -1.30 -22.01
C MET A 138 -13.63 -0.90 -23.10
N ALA A 139 -13.43 -1.34 -24.35
CA ALA A 139 -14.37 -1.10 -25.43
C ALA A 139 -15.72 -1.78 -25.19
N GLY A 140 -15.72 -3.03 -24.70
CA GLY A 140 -16.94 -3.75 -24.33
C GLY A 140 -17.72 -3.06 -23.21
N VAL A 141 -17.04 -2.58 -22.17
CA VAL A 141 -17.68 -1.81 -21.09
C VAL A 141 -18.30 -0.51 -21.61
N ARG A 142 -17.59 0.22 -22.49
CA ARG A 142 -18.11 1.46 -23.11
C ARG A 142 -19.34 1.20 -23.97
N GLN A 143 -19.39 0.08 -24.69
CA GLN A 143 -20.55 -0.29 -25.52
C GLN A 143 -21.78 -0.66 -24.69
N CYS A 144 -21.59 -1.22 -23.49
CA CYS A 144 -22.67 -1.59 -22.58
C CYS A 144 -23.12 -0.44 -21.66
N ALA A 145 -22.49 0.73 -21.71
CA ALA A 145 -22.86 1.88 -20.89
C ALA A 145 -24.14 2.55 -21.44
N ALA A 146 -25.18 2.63 -20.61
CA ALA A 146 -26.48 3.21 -20.98
C ALA A 146 -26.47 4.74 -21.17
N ALA A 147 -25.43 5.42 -20.70
CA ALA A 147 -25.19 6.85 -20.89
C ALA A 147 -23.68 7.12 -20.97
N PRO A 148 -23.23 8.15 -21.72
CA PRO A 148 -21.83 8.56 -21.72
C PRO A 148 -21.45 9.06 -20.32
N THR A 149 -20.64 8.28 -19.61
CA THR A 149 -20.12 8.62 -18.27
C THR A 149 -18.79 9.36 -18.31
N SER A 150 -18.24 9.64 -19.50
CA SER A 150 -17.04 10.46 -19.63
C SER A 150 -17.42 11.93 -19.53
N VAL A 151 -17.07 12.57 -18.42
CA VAL A 151 -16.85 14.02 -18.39
C VAL A 151 -15.64 14.29 -19.28
N ASP A 152 -15.70 15.34 -20.09
CA ASP A 152 -14.63 15.73 -21.02
C ASP A 152 -13.26 15.66 -20.35
N GLU A 153 -12.27 15.16 -21.09
CA GLU A 153 -10.89 15.01 -20.63
C GLU A 153 -10.34 16.38 -20.21
N HIS A 154 -10.45 16.70 -18.92
CA HIS A 154 -9.68 17.78 -18.33
C HIS A 154 -8.18 17.40 -18.43
N PRO A 155 -7.27 18.34 -18.75
CA PRO A 155 -5.86 18.04 -19.05
C PRO A 155 -5.01 17.56 -17.85
N LEU A 156 -5.64 17.12 -16.75
CA LEU A 156 -4.99 16.83 -15.48
C LEU A 156 -4.28 15.46 -15.43
N ILE A 157 -4.34 14.65 -16.49
CA ILE A 157 -3.76 13.30 -16.53
C ILE A 157 -2.41 13.25 -17.28
N SER A 158 -1.86 14.39 -17.71
CA SER A 158 -0.54 14.42 -18.39
C SER A 158 0.66 14.06 -17.50
N SER A 159 0.52 13.94 -16.18
CA SER A 159 1.64 13.65 -15.27
C SER A 159 1.86 12.17 -14.93
N PHE A 160 1.02 11.24 -15.39
CA PHE A 160 1.18 9.80 -15.09
C PHE A 160 2.10 9.03 -16.06
N GLN A 161 2.59 9.67 -17.13
CA GLN A 161 3.47 9.00 -18.10
C GLN A 161 4.88 8.68 -17.56
N GLY A 162 5.25 9.16 -16.38
CA GLY A 162 6.58 8.94 -15.80
C GLY A 162 6.78 7.63 -15.04
N TRP A 163 5.73 6.86 -14.71
CA TRP A 163 5.86 5.68 -13.85
C TRP A 163 6.16 4.36 -14.57
N PHE A 164 6.01 4.30 -15.90
CA PHE A 164 6.28 3.08 -16.68
C PHE A 164 7.63 3.11 -17.43
N VAL A 165 8.39 4.19 -17.35
CA VAL A 165 9.72 4.28 -17.99
C VAL A 165 10.78 3.99 -16.94
N GLY A 166 11.04 2.71 -16.68
CA GLY A 166 12.09 2.31 -15.73
C GLY A 166 12.26 0.82 -15.48
N ILE A 167 11.65 -0.06 -16.28
CA ILE A 167 11.93 -1.50 -16.25
C ILE A 167 12.35 -1.92 -17.67
N PHE A 168 13.60 -1.66 -17.98
CA PHE A 168 14.39 -2.41 -18.96
C PHE A 168 15.70 -2.79 -18.27
#